data_AF-A0A931ZQU5-F1
#
_entry.id   AF-A0A931ZQU5-F1
#
_cell.length_a   1.000
_cell.length_b   1.000
_cell.length_c   1.000
_cell.angle_alpha   90.00
_cell.angle_beta   90.00
_cell.angle_gamma   90.00
#
_symmetry.space_group_name_H-M   'P 1'
#
loop_
_entity.id
_entity.type
_entity.pdbx_description
1 polymer ?
#
loop_
_entity_poly.entity_id
_entity_poly.type
_entity_poly.pdbx_seq_one_letter_code
_entity_poly.pdbx_strand_id
1 'polypeptide(L)'
;MGDNIFFKDARIEIVRQFFEKYKSPLVPFAENIVEDADKYGLDYKLLPAIAMQESNLCQKIITDSYNCWGFGIYGKKVTRFESYPEAIDTVTRTLVNNYVAGGLTTPQEIMKKYTPSNNGSWAYSVSYFMNLLQ
;
A
#
# COMPACT_ATOMS: atom_id res chain seq x y z
N MET A 1 -14.18 23.89 -7.99
CA MET A 1 -12.81 23.76 -7.44
C MET A 1 -12.78 23.27 -6.00
N GLY A 2 -13.85 23.40 -5.19
CA GLY A 2 -13.86 22.92 -3.80
C GLY A 2 -14.01 21.40 -3.61
N ASP A 3 -14.71 20.71 -4.52
CA ASP A 3 -15.06 19.29 -4.34
C ASP A 3 -13.86 18.34 -4.32
N ASN A 4 -12.79 18.65 -5.07
CA ASN A 4 -11.59 17.81 -5.15
C ASN A 4 -10.73 17.92 -3.88
N ILE A 5 -10.64 19.12 -3.29
CA ILE A 5 -9.89 19.33 -2.03
C ILE A 5 -10.59 18.57 -0.90
N PHE A 6 -11.91 18.73 -0.77
CA PHE A 6 -12.69 18.02 0.23
C PHE A 6 -12.59 16.49 0.09
N PHE A 7 -12.59 15.98 -1.15
CA PHE A 7 -12.41 14.55 -1.41
C PHE A 7 -11.00 14.04 -1.10
N LYS A 8 -9.95 14.83 -1.36
CA LYS A 8 -8.58 14.49 -0.93
C LYS A 8 -8.50 14.41 0.59
N ASP A 9 -9.00 15.41 1.30
CA ASP A 9 -8.97 15.46 2.77
C ASP A 9 -9.71 14.27 3.40
N ALA A 10 -10.87 13.91 2.85
CA ALA A 10 -11.63 12.75 3.32
C ALA A 10 -10.85 11.43 3.15
N ARG A 11 -10.15 11.23 2.02
CA ARG A 11 -9.35 10.03 1.79
C ARG A 11 -8.15 9.94 2.73
N ILE A 12 -7.47 11.06 2.97
CA ILE A 12 -6.36 11.14 3.93
C ILE A 12 -6.87 10.74 5.32
N GLU A 13 -8.02 11.27 5.71
CA GLU A 13 -8.62 10.98 7.01
C GLU A 13 -9.02 9.51 7.16
N ILE A 14 -9.62 8.90 6.13
CA ILE A 14 -9.95 7.46 6.11
C ILE A 14 -8.69 6.61 6.32
N VAL A 15 -7.60 6.93 5.60
CA VAL A 15 -6.32 6.21 5.72
C VAL A 15 -5.71 6.42 7.12
N ARG A 16 -5.72 7.66 7.61
CA ARG A 16 -5.19 8.01 8.94
C ARG A 16 -5.92 7.24 10.04
N GLN A 17 -7.26 7.25 10.05
CA GLN A 17 -8.06 6.52 11.03
C GLN A 17 -7.81 5.02 10.98
N PHE A 18 -7.66 4.45 9.77
CA PHE A 18 -7.30 3.04 9.62
C PHE A 18 -5.93 2.74 10.24
N PHE A 19 -4.91 3.56 9.97
CA PHE A 19 -3.60 3.42 10.58
C PHE A 19 -3.61 3.56 12.11
N GLU A 20 -4.40 4.51 12.64
CA GLU A 20 -4.53 4.74 14.08
C GLU A 20 -5.20 3.56 14.79
N LYS A 21 -6.28 3.02 14.22
CA LYS A 21 -6.99 1.84 14.74
C LYS A 21 -6.03 0.67 14.99
N TYR A 22 -5.04 0.50 14.13
CA TYR A 22 -4.05 -0.57 14.23
C TYR A 22 -2.71 -0.12 14.82
N LYS A 23 -2.59 1.12 15.32
CA LYS A 23 -1.36 1.68 15.92
C LYS A 23 -0.14 1.60 14.99
N SER A 24 -0.37 1.86 13.70
CA SER A 24 0.68 1.77 12.69
C SER A 24 1.70 2.91 12.82
N PRO A 25 3.00 2.66 12.59
CA PRO A 25 3.99 3.70 12.34
C PRO A 25 3.67 4.61 11.14
N LEU A 26 2.75 4.20 10.25
CA LEU A 26 2.38 4.95 9.06
C LEU A 26 1.41 6.11 9.31
N VAL A 27 0.87 6.29 10.53
CA VAL A 27 -0.10 7.36 10.83
C VAL A 27 0.34 8.74 10.30
N PRO A 28 1.60 9.19 10.49
CA PRO A 28 2.04 10.50 9.99
C PRO A 28 2.14 10.61 8.46
N PHE A 29 2.08 9.48 7.75
CA PHE A 29 2.32 9.37 6.31
C PHE A 29 1.04 9.09 5.51
N ALA A 30 -0.14 9.20 6.13
CA ALA A 30 -1.42 9.01 5.45
C ALA A 30 -1.59 9.94 4.24
N GLU A 31 -1.10 11.18 4.33
CA GLU A 31 -1.08 12.12 3.21
C GLU A 31 -0.21 11.61 2.07
N ASN A 32 1.02 11.14 2.34
CA ASN A 32 1.92 10.60 1.31
C ASN A 32 1.28 9.44 0.53
N ILE A 33 0.53 8.57 1.21
CA ILE A 33 -0.20 7.46 0.56
C ILE A 33 -1.18 8.00 -0.48
N VAL A 34 -2.00 8.99 -0.12
CA VAL A 34 -3.04 9.54 -1.00
C VAL A 34 -2.41 10.36 -2.12
N GLU A 35 -1.36 11.14 -1.81
CA GLU A 35 -0.65 11.94 -2.80
C GLU A 35 0.03 11.10 -3.88
N ASP A 36 0.74 10.04 -3.49
CA ASP A 36 1.39 9.17 -4.46
C ASP A 36 0.36 8.33 -5.22
N ALA A 37 -0.73 7.90 -4.57
CA ALA A 37 -1.83 7.25 -5.27
C ALA A 37 -2.43 8.15 -6.35
N ASP A 38 -2.69 9.42 -6.04
CA ASP A 38 -3.19 10.41 -7.02
C ASP A 38 -2.18 10.66 -8.14
N LYS A 39 -0.91 10.86 -7.78
CA LYS A 39 0.20 11.11 -8.71
C LYS A 39 0.32 10.01 -9.76
N TYR A 40 0.12 8.75 -9.36
CA TYR A 40 0.30 7.61 -10.24
C TYR A 40 -1.04 7.00 -10.74
N GLY A 41 -2.19 7.52 -10.33
CA GLY A 41 -3.50 6.99 -10.74
C GLY A 41 -3.83 5.62 -10.13
N LEU A 42 -3.42 5.38 -8.89
CA LEU A 42 -3.71 4.17 -8.12
C LEU A 42 -4.90 4.38 -7.18
N ASP A 43 -5.67 3.33 -6.89
CA ASP A 43 -6.64 3.39 -5.78
C ASP A 43 -5.87 3.55 -4.46
N TYR A 44 -6.10 4.66 -3.76
CA TYR A 44 -5.45 5.02 -2.49
C TYR A 44 -5.62 3.97 -1.39
N LYS A 45 -6.64 3.09 -1.49
CA LYS A 45 -6.90 2.01 -0.52
C LYS A 45 -5.97 0.83 -0.68
N LEU A 46 -5.38 0.65 -1.87
CA LEU A 46 -4.61 -0.54 -2.19
C LEU A 46 -3.33 -0.63 -1.37
N LEU A 47 -2.57 0.46 -1.26
CA LEU A 47 -1.28 0.46 -0.59
C LEU A 47 -1.39 0.21 0.94
N PRO A 48 -2.35 0.81 1.67
CA PRO A 48 -2.68 0.43 3.04
C PRO A 48 -3.09 -1.04 3.19
N ALA A 49 -3.91 -1.56 2.28
CA ALA A 49 -4.39 -2.94 2.33
C ALA A 49 -3.25 -3.95 2.15
N ILE A 50 -2.32 -3.69 1.22
CA ILE A 50 -1.12 -4.51 1.05
C ILE A 50 -0.24 -4.44 2.30
N ALA A 51 0.02 -3.24 2.86
CA ALA A 51 0.83 -3.11 4.07
C ALA A 51 0.22 -3.87 5.26
N MET A 52 -1.11 -3.89 5.37
CA MET A 52 -1.81 -4.68 6.38
C MET A 52 -1.55 -6.18 6.20
N GLN A 53 -1.72 -6.68 4.98
CA GLN A 53 -1.50 -8.08 4.63
C GLN A 53 -0.04 -8.53 4.83
N GLU A 54 0.93 -7.69 4.48
CA GLU A 54 2.36 -8.05 4.46
C GLU A 54 3.03 -7.89 5.82
N SER A 55 2.70 -6.84 6.58
CA SER A 55 3.45 -6.46 7.78
C SER A 55 2.57 -5.99 8.94
N ASN A 56 1.25 -6.21 8.87
CA ASN A 56 0.30 -5.67 9.85
C ASN A 56 0.47 -4.14 10.00
N LEU A 57 0.54 -3.44 8.86
CA LEU A 57 0.76 -1.99 8.76
C LEU A 57 2.08 -1.55 9.40
N CYS A 58 3.19 -2.11 8.91
CA CYS A 58 4.56 -1.85 9.36
C CYS A 58 4.89 -2.26 10.80
N GLN A 59 4.00 -2.96 11.50
CA GLN A 59 4.30 -3.45 12.84
C GLN A 59 5.26 -4.65 12.83
N LYS A 60 5.29 -5.40 11.71
CA LYS A 60 6.09 -6.60 11.51
C LYS A 60 6.97 -6.43 10.30
N ILE A 61 8.00 -5.61 10.44
CA ILE A 61 9.03 -5.41 9.41
C ILE A 61 10.41 -5.74 9.95
N ILE A 62 11.36 -5.96 9.05
CA ILE A 62 12.77 -6.00 9.42
C ILE A 62 13.17 -4.59 9.90
N THR A 63 13.83 -4.51 11.06
CA THR A 63 14.28 -3.24 11.64
C THR A 63 15.06 -2.40 10.62
N ASP A 64 14.79 -1.10 10.60
CA ASP A 64 15.41 -0.12 9.70
C ASP A 64 15.25 -0.41 8.20
N SER A 65 14.25 -1.20 7.80
CA SER A 65 13.97 -1.45 6.38
C SER A 65 12.97 -0.49 5.76
N TYR A 66 12.06 0.09 6.57
CA TYR A 66 10.88 0.85 6.13
C TYR A 66 10.02 0.13 5.07
N ASN A 67 10.19 -1.20 4.95
CA ASN A 67 9.61 -2.00 3.88
C ASN A 67 8.37 -2.73 4.37
N CYS A 68 7.24 -2.03 4.37
CA CYS A 68 5.97 -2.54 4.89
C CYS A 68 5.23 -3.46 3.93
N TRP A 69 5.67 -3.52 2.68
CA TRP A 69 4.97 -4.20 1.58
C TRP A 69 5.70 -5.46 1.14
N GLY A 70 6.73 -5.91 1.85
CA GLY A 70 7.52 -7.09 1.45
C GLY A 70 8.25 -6.91 0.11
N PHE A 71 8.48 -5.66 -0.31
CA PHE A 71 8.96 -5.33 -1.64
C PHE A 71 10.39 -5.85 -1.86
N GLY A 72 10.62 -6.66 -2.90
CA GLY A 72 11.95 -7.13 -3.28
C GLY A 72 12.65 -8.03 -2.25
N ILE A 73 11.90 -8.72 -1.38
CA ILE A 73 12.45 -9.67 -0.40
C ILE A 73 12.49 -11.08 -1.02
N TYR A 74 13.70 -11.66 -1.14
CA TYR A 74 13.91 -12.99 -1.70
C TYR A 74 15.02 -13.73 -0.94
N GLY A 75 14.66 -14.81 -0.22
CA GLY A 75 15.62 -15.58 0.58
C GLY A 75 16.32 -14.70 1.61
N LYS A 76 17.62 -14.45 1.43
CA LYS A 76 18.42 -13.56 2.30
C LYS A 76 18.47 -12.10 1.83
N LYS A 77 17.99 -11.81 0.61
CA LYS A 77 17.96 -10.44 0.07
C LYS A 77 16.79 -9.69 0.67
N VAL A 78 17.05 -8.50 1.18
CA VAL A 78 16.07 -7.59 1.76
C VAL A 78 16.28 -6.21 1.15
N THR A 79 15.29 -5.70 0.42
CA THR A 79 15.26 -4.29 0.03
C THR A 79 14.96 -3.45 1.26
N ARG A 80 15.80 -2.44 1.49
CA ARG A 80 15.65 -1.43 2.54
C ARG A 80 15.53 -0.08 1.85
N PHE A 81 14.66 0.75 2.40
CA PHE A 81 14.50 2.14 2.01
C PHE A 81 15.15 3.03 3.06
N GLU A 82 15.44 4.27 2.71
CA GLU A 82 15.95 5.30 3.60
C GLU A 82 14.83 5.91 4.46
N SER A 83 13.58 5.84 4.00
CA SER A 83 12.43 6.40 4.73
C SER A 83 11.08 5.82 4.26
N TYR A 84 10.02 6.03 5.04
CA TYR A 84 8.65 5.68 4.62
C TYR A 84 8.20 6.43 3.36
N PRO A 85 8.39 7.76 3.21
CA PRO A 85 8.03 8.44 1.96
C PRO A 85 8.71 7.88 0.71
N GLU A 86 10.00 7.55 0.79
CA GLU A 86 10.72 6.94 -0.34
C GLU A 86 10.17 5.54 -0.68
N ALA A 87 9.85 4.75 0.34
CA ALA A 87 9.23 3.45 0.17
C ALA A 87 7.83 3.56 -0.45
N ILE A 88 7.01 4.51 0.01
CA ILE A 88 5.66 4.77 -0.51
C ILE A 88 5.73 5.14 -2.00
N ASP A 89 6.56 6.12 -2.39
CA ASP A 89 6.69 6.53 -3.80
C ASP A 89 7.18 5.37 -4.67
N THR A 90 8.20 4.65 -4.21
CA THR A 90 8.81 3.56 -4.98
C THR A 90 7.84 2.41 -5.18
N VAL A 91 7.19 1.94 -4.11
CA VAL A 91 6.24 0.83 -4.19
C VAL A 91 5.02 1.24 -5.01
N THR A 92 4.47 2.44 -4.81
CA THR A 92 3.32 2.94 -5.58
C THR A 92 3.64 3.01 -7.06
N ARG A 93 4.75 3.64 -7.44
CA ARG A 93 5.20 3.71 -8.84
C ARG A 93 5.41 2.32 -9.44
N THR A 94 6.04 1.41 -8.70
CA THR A 94 6.25 0.05 -9.17
C THR A 94 4.93 -0.70 -9.34
N LEU A 95 3.95 -0.50 -8.45
CA LEU A 95 2.61 -1.08 -8.59
C LEU A 95 1.90 -0.51 -9.84
N VAL A 96 2.00 0.78 -10.11
CA VAL A 96 1.38 1.35 -11.31
C VAL A 96 2.03 0.82 -12.58
N ASN A 97 3.36 0.85 -12.66
CA ASN A 97 4.11 0.41 -13.83
C ASN A 97 3.95 -1.09 -14.13
N ASN A 98 3.84 -1.92 -13.09
CA ASN A 98 3.77 -3.36 -13.27
C ASN A 98 2.35 -3.91 -13.45
N TYR A 99 1.33 -3.15 -13.07
CA TYR A 99 -0.04 -3.65 -12.97
C TYR A 99 -1.03 -2.76 -13.74
N VAL A 100 -1.10 -1.47 -13.41
CA VAL A 100 -2.04 -0.53 -14.06
C VAL A 100 -1.70 -0.30 -15.54
N ALA A 101 -0.41 -0.17 -15.87
CA ALA A 101 0.03 0.01 -17.27
C ALA A 101 -0.23 -1.21 -18.17
N GLY A 102 -0.48 -2.39 -17.57
CA GLY A 102 -0.87 -3.62 -18.28
C GLY A 102 -2.37 -3.92 -18.26
N GLY A 103 -3.20 -3.01 -17.74
CA GLY A 103 -4.65 -3.19 -17.61
C GLY A 103 -5.09 -4.03 -16.40
N LEU A 104 -4.17 -4.39 -15.50
CA LEU A 104 -4.46 -5.17 -14.30
C LEU A 104 -4.92 -4.22 -13.18
N THR A 105 -6.19 -4.29 -12.82
CA THR A 105 -6.83 -3.35 -11.86
C THR A 105 -7.30 -4.05 -10.59
N THR A 106 -7.19 -5.38 -10.52
CA THR A 106 -7.71 -6.16 -9.40
C THR A 106 -6.59 -6.73 -8.51
N PRO A 107 -6.80 -6.84 -7.18
CA PRO A 107 -5.87 -7.51 -6.28
C PRO A 107 -5.48 -8.93 -6.71
N GLN A 108 -6.39 -9.66 -7.38
CA GLN A 108 -6.15 -11.01 -7.92
C GLN A 108 -5.08 -11.01 -9.02
N GLU A 109 -5.11 -10.01 -9.88
CA GLU A 109 -4.10 -9.84 -10.93
C GLU A 109 -2.77 -9.37 -10.35
N ILE A 110 -2.83 -8.52 -9.33
CA ILE A 110 -1.63 -8.06 -8.60
C ILE A 110 -0.93 -9.24 -7.92
N MET A 111 -1.69 -10.11 -7.26
CA MET A 111 -1.20 -11.30 -6.58
C MET A 111 -0.37 -12.22 -7.49
N LYS A 112 -0.77 -12.40 -8.76
CA LYS A 112 -0.08 -13.32 -9.69
C LYS A 112 1.39 -12.94 -9.94
N LYS A 113 1.75 -11.66 -9.82
CA LYS A 113 3.12 -11.18 -10.05
C LYS A 113 3.82 -10.78 -8.75
N TYR A 114 3.07 -10.32 -7.74
CA TYR A 114 3.62 -9.94 -6.43
C TYR A 114 3.92 -11.16 -5.55
N THR A 115 3.04 -12.18 -5.57
CA THR A 115 3.16 -13.42 -4.79
C THR A 115 2.71 -14.65 -5.60
N PRO A 116 3.49 -15.08 -6.62
CA PRO A 116 3.06 -16.11 -7.58
C PRO A 116 2.77 -17.49 -6.98
N SER A 117 3.28 -17.79 -5.78
CA SER A 117 3.06 -19.05 -5.06
C SER A 117 1.81 -19.06 -4.17
N ASN A 118 1.02 -17.97 -4.14
CA ASN A 118 -0.16 -17.86 -3.28
C ASN A 118 -1.45 -18.28 -4.02
N ASN A 119 -2.27 -19.11 -3.37
CA ASN A 119 -3.45 -19.76 -3.94
C ASN A 119 -4.72 -18.88 -3.95
N GLY A 120 -4.60 -17.55 -3.81
CA GLY A 120 -5.75 -16.62 -3.78
C GLY A 120 -6.03 -15.97 -2.41
N SER A 121 -5.43 -16.46 -1.33
CA SER A 121 -5.70 -15.93 0.02
C SER A 121 -5.19 -14.51 0.21
N TRP A 122 -4.09 -14.16 -0.47
CA TRP A 122 -3.56 -12.80 -0.46
C TRP A 122 -4.54 -11.80 -1.07
N ALA A 123 -5.05 -12.09 -2.28
CA ALA A 123 -5.99 -11.21 -2.97
C ALA A 123 -7.30 -11.03 -2.19
N TYR A 124 -7.80 -12.10 -1.56
CA TYR A 124 -8.95 -12.03 -0.67
C TYR A 124 -8.69 -11.08 0.51
N SER A 125 -7.55 -11.23 1.18
CA SER A 125 -7.19 -10.41 2.33
C SER A 125 -7.03 -8.92 1.97
N VAL A 126 -6.33 -8.63 0.87
CA VAL A 126 -6.19 -7.25 0.36
C VAL A 126 -7.56 -6.66 0.02
N SER A 127 -8.42 -7.41 -0.68
CA SER A 127 -9.78 -6.93 -1.01
C SER A 127 -10.60 -6.66 0.26
N TYR A 128 -10.48 -7.53 1.27
CA TYR A 128 -11.14 -7.34 2.56
C TYR A 128 -10.70 -6.04 3.25
N PHE A 129 -9.39 -5.74 3.28
CA PHE A 129 -8.88 -4.51 3.89
C PHE A 129 -9.23 -3.26 3.08
N MET A 130 -9.25 -3.33 1.75
CA MET A 130 -9.75 -2.24 0.92
C MET A 130 -11.21 -1.92 1.25
N ASN A 131 -12.03 -2.94 1.53
CA ASN A 131 -13.42 -2.73 1.97
C ASN A 131 -13.55 -2.19 3.40
N LEU A 132 -12.49 -2.19 4.22
CA LEU A 132 -12.52 -1.56 5.54
C LEU A 132 -12.12 -0.08 5.49
N LEU A 133 -11.57 0.39 4.38
CA LEU A 133 -11.19 1.78 4.13
C LEU A 133 -12.38 2.53 3.47
N GLN A 134 -13.37 2.90 4.26
CA GLN A 134 -14.58 3.63 3.84
C GLN A 134 -14.82 4.85 4.70
#